data_AF-A0A399YF85-F1
#
_entry.id   AF-A0A399YF85-F1
#
_cell.length_a   1.000
_cell.length_b   1.000
_cell.length_c   1.000
_cell.angle_alpha   90.00
_cell.angle_beta   90.00
_cell.angle_gamma   90.00
#
_symmetry.space_group_name_H-M   'P 1'
#
loop_
_entity.id
_entity.type
_entity.pdbx_description
1 polymer ?
#
loop_
_entity_poly.entity_id
_entity_poly.type
_entity_poly.pdbx_seq_one_letter_code
_entity_poly.pdbx_strand_id
1 'polypeptide(L)'
;MPPAETAPETSGADTLPRRAGELATRAAQRMSAEHAWFRTLSPDDRSWVGLVAQAGINALLRWYAAGAPEDDVSGGLFASAPRSLAQTITLRQALDLTRTAIATVEDAVPELVGEDEQARLREAVLRYSRDVAFAAAAVYARAAEQRGGWDARLESLVVHAVVRGEADDTLASRAAELGWEDVTGVCVVVGDLPEGESGAALTALRDGARRLGRDALIAALGSRVVCVLGGSDDGLEDAGRLTAYFGRGPVVVGPRVPHLFAAGRSARAALSGADACRAWVRAPRPVAADELLPERALLGEVP
;
A
#
# COMPACT_ATOMS: atom_id res chain seq x y z
N MET A 1 76.58 -9.94 -6.14
CA MET A 1 75.66 -9.18 -5.27
C MET A 1 74.28 -9.29 -5.91
N PRO A 2 73.36 -10.12 -5.41
CA PRO A 2 72.01 -10.16 -5.94
C PRO A 2 71.19 -8.96 -5.39
N PRO A 3 70.18 -8.47 -6.12
CA PRO A 3 69.33 -7.37 -5.67
C PRO A 3 68.30 -7.84 -4.64
N ALA A 4 67.91 -6.90 -3.77
CA ALA A 4 67.00 -7.10 -2.66
C ALA A 4 65.59 -7.48 -3.11
N GLU A 5 65.05 -8.48 -2.46
CA GLU A 5 63.68 -8.98 -2.56
C GLU A 5 62.74 -7.97 -1.90
N THR A 6 61.92 -7.29 -2.71
CA THR A 6 60.85 -6.42 -2.21
C THR A 6 59.70 -7.29 -1.69
N ALA A 7 59.45 -7.21 -0.39
CA ALA A 7 58.30 -7.83 0.26
C ALA A 7 56.97 -7.31 -0.32
N PRO A 8 55.93 -8.14 -0.44
CA PRO A 8 54.63 -7.72 -0.95
C PRO A 8 53.88 -6.88 0.09
N GLU A 9 53.37 -5.72 -0.33
CA GLU A 9 52.51 -4.83 0.45
C GLU A 9 51.18 -5.51 0.82
N THR A 10 51.12 -6.09 2.01
CA THR A 10 49.91 -6.64 2.63
C THR A 10 49.12 -5.58 3.40
N SER A 11 48.72 -4.45 2.78
CA SER A 11 48.13 -3.32 3.55
C SER A 11 46.72 -2.82 3.18
N GLY A 12 46.08 -3.31 2.12
CA GLY A 12 44.76 -2.79 1.70
C GLY A 12 43.53 -3.59 2.16
N ALA A 13 43.62 -4.92 2.15
CA ALA A 13 42.43 -5.78 2.23
C ALA A 13 42.00 -6.15 3.65
N ASP A 14 42.94 -6.26 4.60
CA ASP A 14 42.68 -6.71 5.99
C ASP A 14 42.21 -5.57 6.93
N THR A 15 42.34 -4.31 6.50
CA THR A 15 42.02 -3.11 7.29
C THR A 15 40.55 -2.70 7.21
N LEU A 16 39.88 -2.93 6.08
CA LEU A 16 38.48 -2.54 5.87
C LEU A 16 37.47 -3.35 6.71
N PRO A 17 37.55 -4.70 6.81
CA PRO A 17 36.60 -5.48 7.61
C PRO A 17 36.68 -5.17 9.11
N ARG A 18 37.89 -4.94 9.63
CA ARG A 18 38.11 -4.54 11.03
C ARG A 18 37.49 -3.17 11.33
N ARG A 19 37.71 -2.19 10.45
CA ARG A 19 37.11 -0.85 10.55
C ARG A 19 35.58 -0.91 10.48
N ALA A 20 35.00 -1.76 9.64
CA ALA A 20 33.55 -1.94 9.58
C ALA A 20 32.94 -2.50 10.88
N GLY A 21 33.65 -3.42 11.56
CA GLY A 21 33.22 -3.94 12.87
C GLY A 21 33.26 -2.89 13.99
N GLU A 22 34.30 -2.06 14.00
CA GLU A 22 34.41 -0.92 14.94
C GLU A 22 33.27 0.09 14.71
N LEU A 23 32.99 0.44 13.44
CA LEU A 23 31.88 1.34 13.09
C LEU A 23 30.51 0.76 13.46
N ALA A 24 30.29 -0.54 13.24
CA ALA A 24 29.03 -1.19 13.63
C ALA A 24 28.82 -1.15 15.15
N THR A 25 29.89 -1.32 15.92
CA THR A 25 29.85 -1.20 17.38
C THR A 25 29.51 0.22 17.81
N ARG A 26 30.16 1.23 17.20
CA ARG A 26 29.85 2.65 17.44
C ARG A 26 28.40 2.97 17.08
N ALA A 27 27.91 2.46 15.95
CA ALA A 27 26.53 2.65 15.52
C ALA A 27 25.54 2.05 16.53
N ALA A 28 25.77 0.82 17.01
CA ALA A 28 24.93 0.19 18.01
C ALA A 28 24.94 0.95 19.36
N GLN A 29 26.09 1.49 19.77
CA GLN A 29 26.19 2.33 20.97
C GLN A 29 25.40 3.64 20.80
N ARG A 30 25.53 4.30 19.64
CA ARG A 30 24.78 5.51 19.30
C ARG A 30 23.28 5.24 19.24
N MET A 31 22.86 4.12 18.64
CA MET A 31 21.45 3.69 18.61
C MET A 31 20.91 3.48 20.02
N SER A 32 21.68 2.85 20.90
CA SER A 32 21.32 2.66 22.30
C SER A 32 21.21 3.98 23.07
N ALA A 33 22.03 4.98 22.76
CA ALA A 33 21.96 6.30 23.39
C ALA A 33 20.75 7.11 22.91
N GLU A 34 20.55 7.19 21.59
CA GLU A 34 19.56 8.05 20.95
C GLU A 34 18.14 7.46 20.95
N HIS A 35 17.99 6.13 20.90
CA HIS A 35 16.69 5.48 20.74
C HIS A 35 16.27 4.68 21.97
N ALA A 36 15.36 5.22 22.77
CA ALA A 36 14.89 4.56 24.00
C ALA A 36 14.29 3.16 23.76
N TRP A 37 13.58 2.98 22.66
CA TRP A 37 12.99 1.69 22.26
C TRP A 37 14.05 0.64 21.90
N PHE A 38 15.25 1.04 21.47
CA PHE A 38 16.32 0.10 21.17
C PHE A 38 16.79 -0.61 22.45
N ARG A 39 16.76 0.09 23.58
CA ARG A 39 17.12 -0.47 24.90
C ARG A 39 16.10 -1.47 25.42
N THR A 40 14.86 -1.43 24.93
CA THR A 40 13.81 -2.38 25.32
C THR A 40 13.84 -3.68 24.53
N LEU A 41 14.62 -3.74 23.45
CA LEU A 41 14.82 -4.97 22.67
C LEU A 41 15.54 -6.05 23.49
N SER A 42 15.25 -7.32 23.17
CA SER A 42 15.97 -8.45 23.74
C SER A 42 17.47 -8.38 23.37
N PRO A 43 18.36 -9.01 24.16
CA PRO A 43 19.78 -9.12 23.79
C PRO A 43 19.99 -9.71 22.39
N ASP A 44 19.18 -10.70 22.01
CA ASP A 44 19.25 -11.37 20.71
C ASP A 44 18.85 -10.43 19.57
N ASP A 45 17.76 -9.66 19.72
CA ASP A 45 17.34 -8.68 18.71
C ASP A 45 18.37 -7.57 18.52
N ARG A 46 18.97 -7.07 19.62
CA ARG A 46 20.05 -6.07 19.54
C ARG A 46 21.29 -6.62 18.84
N SER A 47 21.63 -7.88 19.09
CA SER A 47 22.73 -8.56 18.40
C SER A 47 22.48 -8.62 16.89
N TRP A 48 21.26 -8.99 16.47
CA TRP A 48 20.87 -8.99 15.06
C TRP A 48 20.94 -7.62 14.42
N VAL A 49 20.49 -6.56 15.10
CA VAL A 49 20.64 -5.19 14.58
C VAL A 49 22.11 -4.84 14.36
N GLY A 50 22.99 -5.21 15.30
CA GLY A 50 24.44 -5.01 15.14
C GLY A 50 25.01 -5.73 13.92
N LEU A 51 24.62 -7.00 13.70
CA LEU A 51 25.04 -7.78 12.53
C LEU A 51 24.56 -7.17 11.21
N VAL A 52 23.31 -6.71 11.15
CA VAL A 52 22.75 -6.04 9.97
C VAL A 52 23.47 -4.71 9.70
N ALA A 53 23.74 -3.92 10.74
CA ALA A 53 24.51 -2.68 10.63
C ALA A 53 25.93 -2.96 10.09
N GLN A 54 26.60 -3.98 10.62
CA GLN A 54 27.94 -4.38 10.15
C GLN A 54 27.92 -4.85 8.69
N ALA A 55 26.92 -5.64 8.29
CA ALA A 55 26.76 -6.06 6.89
C ALA A 55 26.51 -4.85 5.98
N GLY A 56 25.71 -3.88 6.43
CA GLY A 56 25.43 -2.63 5.72
C GLY A 56 26.65 -1.76 5.50
N ILE A 57 27.41 -1.52 6.57
CA ILE A 57 28.65 -0.74 6.51
C ILE A 57 29.67 -1.42 5.58
N ASN A 58 29.82 -2.75 5.68
CA ASN A 58 30.69 -3.50 4.78
C ASN A 58 30.26 -3.41 3.31
N ALA A 59 28.95 -3.47 3.04
CA ALA A 59 28.43 -3.34 1.68
C ALA A 59 28.74 -1.96 1.10
N LEU A 60 28.51 -0.89 1.87
CA LEU A 60 28.85 0.48 1.49
C LEU A 60 30.35 0.61 1.17
N LEU A 61 31.23 0.16 2.06
CA LEU A 61 32.68 0.29 1.87
C LEU A 61 33.17 -0.52 0.66
N ARG A 62 32.61 -1.71 0.43
CA ARG A 62 32.91 -2.51 -0.77
C ARG A 62 32.42 -1.84 -2.05
N TRP A 63 31.20 -1.31 -2.04
CA TRP A 63 30.65 -0.56 -3.16
C TRP A 63 31.49 0.68 -3.48
N TYR A 64 31.95 1.39 -2.46
CA TYR A 64 32.89 2.50 -2.61
C TYR A 64 34.24 2.06 -3.20
N ALA A 65 34.83 1.00 -2.66
CA ALA A 65 36.09 0.44 -3.15
C ALA A 65 36.01 -0.05 -4.61
N ALA A 66 34.82 -0.46 -5.06
CA ALA A 66 34.54 -0.82 -6.45
C ALA A 66 34.35 0.39 -7.38
N GLY A 67 34.54 1.63 -6.89
CA GLY A 67 34.43 2.85 -7.68
C GLY A 67 33.05 3.50 -7.66
N ALA A 68 32.16 3.10 -6.74
CA ALA A 68 30.81 3.65 -6.58
C ALA A 68 29.96 3.63 -7.87
N PRO A 69 29.78 2.44 -8.51
CA PRO A 69 29.01 2.30 -9.75
C PRO A 69 27.57 2.79 -9.58
N GLU A 70 27.01 3.38 -10.65
CA GLU A 70 25.68 4.02 -10.62
C GLU A 70 24.51 3.03 -10.48
N ASP A 71 24.64 1.79 -10.97
CA ASP A 71 23.52 0.84 -11.09
C ASP A 71 23.35 -0.15 -9.90
N ASP A 72 24.28 -0.18 -8.93
CA ASP A 72 24.41 -1.31 -7.99
C ASP A 72 24.02 -1.02 -6.52
N VAL A 73 23.24 0.04 -6.26
CA VAL A 73 22.80 0.36 -4.87
C VAL A 73 21.49 -0.37 -4.50
N SER A 74 21.06 -1.32 -5.32
CA SER A 74 19.76 -1.98 -5.25
C SER A 74 19.57 -2.81 -3.96
N GLY A 75 19.00 -2.18 -2.93
CA GLY A 75 18.02 -2.74 -1.98
C GLY A 75 18.41 -3.94 -1.09
N GLY A 76 19.59 -4.54 -1.26
CA GLY A 76 19.97 -5.80 -0.63
C GLY A 76 20.18 -5.76 0.88
N LEU A 77 20.31 -4.55 1.48
CA LEU A 77 20.54 -4.41 2.92
C LEU A 77 19.35 -4.83 3.78
N PHE A 78 18.13 -4.69 3.27
CA PHE A 78 16.92 -5.11 3.99
C PHE A 78 16.50 -6.55 3.68
N ALA A 79 17.01 -7.15 2.59
CA ALA A 79 16.70 -8.53 2.21
C ALA A 79 17.50 -9.58 3.00
N SER A 80 18.61 -9.18 3.63
CA SER A 80 19.49 -10.06 4.41
C SER A 80 19.19 -10.10 5.91
N ALA A 81 18.27 -9.26 6.39
CA ALA A 81 17.84 -9.26 7.79
C ALA A 81 16.98 -10.51 8.10
N PRO A 82 17.21 -11.20 9.24
CA PRO A 82 16.39 -12.35 9.62
C PRO A 82 14.91 -11.99 9.74
N ARG A 83 14.03 -12.92 9.34
CA ARG A 83 12.56 -12.73 9.42
C ARG A 83 12.06 -12.42 10.83
N SER A 84 12.73 -12.92 11.86
CA SER A 84 12.42 -12.62 13.27
C SER A 84 12.58 -11.13 13.58
N LEU A 85 13.67 -10.50 13.12
CA LEU A 85 13.90 -9.07 13.34
C LEU A 85 12.83 -8.22 12.62
N ALA A 86 12.46 -8.61 11.40
CA ALA A 86 11.42 -7.92 10.63
C ALA A 86 10.02 -7.97 11.28
N GLN A 87 9.79 -8.89 12.24
CA GLN A 87 8.55 -8.97 13.02
C GLN A 87 8.64 -8.20 14.35
N THR A 88 9.83 -8.03 14.89
CA THR A 88 10.05 -7.37 16.20
C THR A 88 10.11 -5.85 16.09
N ILE A 89 10.67 -5.30 15.01
CA ILE A 89 10.83 -3.85 14.85
C ILE A 89 9.86 -3.29 13.81
N THR A 90 9.30 -2.12 14.11
CA THR A 90 8.46 -1.37 13.17
C THR A 90 9.29 -0.72 12.07
N LEU A 91 8.67 -0.41 10.93
CA LEU A 91 9.34 0.32 9.84
C LEU A 91 9.90 1.69 10.27
N ARG A 92 9.23 2.36 11.21
CA ARG A 92 9.73 3.63 11.80
C ARG A 92 11.03 3.39 12.55
N GLN A 93 11.07 2.35 13.38
CA GLN A 93 12.26 1.95 14.13
C GLN A 93 13.39 1.51 13.20
N ALA A 94 13.10 0.78 12.11
CA ALA A 94 14.10 0.44 11.11
C ALA A 94 14.75 1.70 10.49
N LEU A 95 13.95 2.75 10.21
CA LEU A 95 14.46 4.01 9.68
C LEU A 95 15.34 4.76 10.69
N ASP A 96 14.95 4.78 11.97
CA ASP A 96 15.75 5.36 13.06
C ASP A 96 17.15 4.71 13.10
N LEU A 97 17.21 3.38 12.99
CA LEU A 97 18.48 2.63 12.93
C LEU A 97 19.29 2.99 11.69
N THR A 98 18.68 2.99 10.51
CA THR A 98 19.37 3.31 9.25
C THR A 98 19.97 4.71 9.29
N ARG A 99 19.23 5.72 9.75
CA ARG A 99 19.72 7.10 9.91
C ARG A 99 20.93 7.17 10.85
N THR A 100 20.84 6.48 11.99
CA THR A 100 21.91 6.45 12.99
C THR A 100 23.17 5.78 12.44
N ALA A 101 23.03 4.69 11.68
CA ALA A 101 24.15 3.99 11.05
C ALA A 101 24.85 4.87 10.01
N ILE A 102 24.09 5.56 9.14
CA ILE A 102 24.62 6.47 8.12
C ILE A 102 25.38 7.64 8.79
N ALA A 103 24.76 8.29 9.78
CA ALA A 103 25.41 9.38 10.51
C ALA A 103 26.71 8.93 11.19
N THR A 104 26.74 7.70 11.70
CA THR A 104 27.97 7.14 12.31
C THR A 104 29.09 6.96 11.29
N VAL A 105 28.78 6.53 10.06
CA VAL A 105 29.78 6.41 9.00
C VAL A 105 30.25 7.79 8.53
N GLU A 106 29.32 8.73 8.38
CA GLU A 106 29.60 10.11 7.97
C GLU A 106 30.56 10.81 8.94
N ASP A 107 30.30 10.69 10.25
CA ASP A 107 31.16 11.25 11.30
C ASP A 107 32.56 10.59 11.33
N ALA A 108 32.65 9.32 10.94
CA ALA A 108 33.90 8.57 10.97
C ALA A 108 34.75 8.70 9.69
N VAL A 109 34.28 9.40 8.64
CA VAL A 109 35.03 9.58 7.39
C VAL A 109 36.49 10.01 7.59
N PRO A 110 36.82 10.97 8.48
CA PRO A 110 38.21 11.38 8.70
C PRO A 110 39.13 10.27 9.23
N GLU A 111 38.57 9.26 9.89
CA GLU A 111 39.31 8.10 10.42
C GLU A 111 39.46 6.98 9.38
N LEU A 112 38.60 6.97 8.35
CA LEU A 112 38.52 5.91 7.35
C LEU A 112 39.47 6.14 6.17
N VAL A 113 39.66 7.39 5.76
CA VAL A 113 40.46 7.75 4.57
C VAL A 113 41.32 8.99 4.83
N GLY A 114 42.39 9.15 4.04
CA GLY A 114 43.23 10.36 4.09
C GLY A 114 42.46 11.61 3.66
N GLU A 115 42.93 12.80 4.04
CA GLU A 115 42.26 14.09 3.78
C GLU A 115 41.84 14.27 2.32
N ASP A 116 42.69 13.88 1.38
CA ASP A 116 42.46 13.99 -0.07
C ASP A 116 41.26 13.17 -0.58
N GLU A 117 40.90 12.09 0.14
CA GLU A 117 39.82 11.18 -0.26
C GLU A 117 38.52 11.42 0.54
N GLN A 118 38.57 12.19 1.62
CA GLN A 118 37.40 12.43 2.48
C GLN A 118 36.20 13.02 1.72
N ALA A 119 36.44 13.96 0.79
CA ALA A 119 35.37 14.57 0.00
C ALA A 119 34.65 13.52 -0.86
N ARG A 120 35.41 12.63 -1.50
CA ARG A 120 34.89 11.55 -2.35
C ARG A 120 34.09 10.53 -1.54
N LEU A 121 34.58 10.15 -0.35
CA LEU A 121 33.85 9.23 0.53
C LEU A 121 32.57 9.88 1.08
N ARG A 122 32.59 11.16 1.48
CA ARG A 122 31.37 11.87 1.92
C ARG A 122 30.32 11.90 0.81
N GLU A 123 30.70 12.21 -0.42
CA GLU A 123 29.78 12.18 -1.57
C GLU A 123 29.21 10.78 -1.80
N ALA A 124 30.05 9.74 -1.72
CA ALA A 124 29.62 8.36 -1.86
C ALA A 124 28.62 7.94 -0.77
N VAL A 125 28.87 8.32 0.50
CA VAL A 125 27.95 8.08 1.62
C VAL A 125 26.60 8.78 1.37
N LEU A 126 26.61 10.03 0.90
CA LEU A 126 25.39 10.77 0.57
C LEU A 126 24.59 10.09 -0.55
N ARG A 127 25.25 9.68 -1.64
CA ARG A 127 24.60 8.93 -2.73
C ARG A 127 23.99 7.62 -2.24
N TYR A 128 24.76 6.85 -1.48
CA TYR A 128 24.29 5.59 -0.91
C TYR A 128 23.10 5.79 0.03
N SER A 129 23.15 6.81 0.88
CA SER A 129 22.07 7.15 1.82
C SER A 129 20.75 7.49 1.11
N ARG A 130 20.83 8.24 0.00
CA ARG A 130 19.68 8.61 -0.83
C ARG A 130 19.01 7.36 -1.41
N ASP A 131 19.80 6.45 -1.96
CA ASP A 131 19.28 5.27 -2.63
C ASP A 131 18.67 4.28 -1.60
N VAL A 132 19.30 4.14 -0.43
CA VAL A 132 18.72 3.42 0.72
C VAL A 132 17.39 4.05 1.17
N ALA A 133 17.29 5.38 1.19
CA ALA A 133 16.05 6.08 1.52
C ALA A 133 14.93 5.83 0.52
N PHE A 134 15.22 5.81 -0.79
CA PHE A 134 14.24 5.46 -1.83
C PHE A 134 13.80 3.98 -1.74
N ALA A 135 14.74 3.07 -1.47
CA ALA A 135 14.39 1.67 -1.23
C ALA A 135 13.45 1.51 -0.03
N ALA A 136 13.70 2.23 1.06
CA ALA A 136 12.80 2.25 2.21
C ALA A 136 11.43 2.86 1.86
N ALA A 137 11.38 3.96 1.09
CA ALA A 137 10.13 4.57 0.63
C ALA A 137 9.29 3.61 -0.23
N ALA A 138 9.91 2.81 -1.09
CA ALA A 138 9.22 1.78 -1.88
C ALA A 138 8.54 0.72 -1.00
N VAL A 139 9.17 0.32 0.11
CA VAL A 139 8.55 -0.59 1.09
C VAL A 139 7.35 0.06 1.77
N TYR A 140 7.42 1.35 2.12
CA TYR A 140 6.29 2.10 2.66
C TYR A 140 5.12 2.16 1.66
N ALA A 141 5.40 2.48 0.40
CA ALA A 141 4.38 2.51 -0.65
C ALA A 141 3.67 1.16 -0.78
N ARG A 142 4.44 0.07 -0.87
CA ARG A 142 3.89 -1.30 -0.98
C ARG A 142 3.09 -1.73 0.24
N ALA A 143 3.49 -1.31 1.45
CA ALA A 143 2.76 -1.59 2.69
C ALA A 143 1.48 -0.74 2.84
N ALA A 144 1.44 0.44 2.23
CA ALA A 144 0.24 1.26 2.15
C ALA A 144 -0.75 0.72 1.10
N GLU A 145 -0.26 0.30 -0.07
CA GLU A 145 -1.06 -0.37 -1.11
C GLU A 145 -1.72 -1.65 -0.60
N GLN A 146 -1.00 -2.48 0.17
CA GLN A 146 -1.55 -3.70 0.75
C GLN A 146 -2.70 -3.47 1.73
N ARG A 147 -2.67 -2.36 2.50
CA ARG A 147 -3.78 -1.98 3.39
C ARG A 147 -4.99 -1.52 2.58
N GLY A 148 -4.81 -0.72 1.53
CA GLY A 148 -5.90 -0.36 0.62
C GLY A 148 -6.50 -1.56 -0.12
N GLY A 149 -5.68 -2.57 -0.44
CA GLY A 149 -6.13 -3.82 -1.05
C GLY A 149 -6.90 -4.75 -0.10
N TRP A 150 -6.64 -4.69 1.20
CA TRP A 150 -7.37 -5.47 2.20
C TRP A 150 -8.80 -4.94 2.39
N ASP A 151 -8.96 -3.62 2.52
CA ASP A 151 -10.27 -2.97 2.60
C ASP A 151 -11.08 -3.22 1.32
N ALA A 152 -10.47 -3.05 0.14
CA ALA A 152 -11.14 -3.31 -1.14
C ALA A 152 -11.60 -4.77 -1.30
N ARG A 153 -10.84 -5.72 -0.73
CA ARG A 153 -11.22 -7.15 -0.74
C ARG A 153 -12.37 -7.43 0.22
N LEU A 154 -12.35 -6.87 1.43
CA LEU A 154 -13.46 -6.99 2.38
C LEU A 154 -14.75 -6.37 1.81
N GLU A 155 -14.63 -5.17 1.25
CA GLU A 155 -15.71 -4.45 0.58
C GLU A 155 -16.30 -5.28 -0.57
N SER A 156 -15.46 -5.90 -1.41
CA SER A 156 -15.92 -6.80 -2.47
C SER A 156 -16.73 -7.98 -1.93
N LEU A 157 -16.28 -8.60 -0.83
CA LEU A 157 -17.02 -9.71 -0.20
C LEU A 157 -18.39 -9.25 0.32
N VAL A 158 -18.48 -8.07 0.93
CA VAL A 158 -19.73 -7.49 1.43
C VAL A 158 -20.69 -7.20 0.28
N VAL A 159 -20.22 -6.55 -0.79
CA VAL A 159 -21.05 -6.25 -1.97
C VAL A 159 -21.54 -7.54 -2.64
N HIS A 160 -20.70 -8.57 -2.77
CA HIS A 160 -21.13 -9.85 -3.33
C HIS A 160 -22.20 -10.55 -2.48
N ALA A 161 -22.08 -10.51 -1.16
CA ALA A 161 -23.11 -11.03 -0.26
C ALA A 161 -24.44 -10.28 -0.42
N VAL A 162 -24.39 -8.94 -0.48
CA VAL A 162 -25.56 -8.09 -0.76
C VAL A 162 -26.22 -8.46 -2.09
N VAL A 163 -25.43 -8.64 -3.15
CA VAL A 163 -25.94 -9.04 -4.48
C VAL A 163 -26.60 -10.42 -4.44
N ARG A 164 -26.07 -11.36 -3.65
CA ARG A 164 -26.68 -12.68 -3.43
C ARG A 164 -27.90 -12.64 -2.50
N GLY A 165 -28.14 -11.52 -1.81
CA GLY A 165 -29.16 -11.41 -0.78
C GLY A 165 -28.83 -12.20 0.48
N GLU A 166 -27.55 -12.49 0.72
CA GLU A 166 -27.06 -13.12 1.94
C GLU A 166 -27.09 -12.07 3.06
N ALA A 167 -27.79 -12.36 4.16
CA ALA A 167 -27.89 -11.50 5.34
C ALA A 167 -27.57 -12.30 6.60
N ASP A 168 -26.36 -12.86 6.64
CA ASP A 168 -25.86 -13.71 7.72
C ASP A 168 -24.91 -12.97 8.67
N ASP A 169 -24.52 -13.64 9.76
CA ASP A 169 -23.60 -13.09 10.77
C ASP A 169 -22.22 -12.75 10.18
N THR A 170 -21.79 -13.46 9.12
CA THR A 170 -20.56 -13.17 8.41
C THR A 170 -20.61 -11.85 7.64
N LEU A 171 -21.75 -11.52 7.02
CA LEU A 171 -21.96 -10.19 6.43
C LEU A 171 -21.93 -9.13 7.52
N ALA A 172 -22.60 -9.36 8.66
CA ALA A 172 -22.65 -8.40 9.75
C ALA A 172 -21.26 -8.07 10.32
N SER A 173 -20.44 -9.09 10.58
CA SER A 173 -19.07 -8.89 11.07
C SER A 173 -18.22 -8.08 10.09
N ARG A 174 -18.28 -8.38 8.79
CA ARG A 174 -17.50 -7.67 7.76
C ARG A 174 -17.99 -6.23 7.56
N ALA A 175 -19.30 -6.01 7.65
CA ALA A 175 -19.87 -4.68 7.58
C ALA A 175 -19.41 -3.82 8.77
N ALA A 176 -19.40 -4.37 9.99
CA ALA A 176 -18.91 -3.67 11.18
C ALA A 176 -17.42 -3.29 11.06
N GLU A 177 -16.57 -4.19 10.53
CA GLU A 177 -15.15 -3.90 10.26
C GLU A 177 -14.96 -2.72 9.28
N LEU A 178 -15.92 -2.50 8.37
CA LEU A 178 -15.93 -1.40 7.42
C LEU A 178 -16.69 -0.16 7.94
N GLY A 179 -17.20 -0.18 9.18
CA GLY A 179 -17.97 0.90 9.78
C GLY A 179 -19.40 1.05 9.26
N TRP A 180 -19.98 -0.01 8.69
CA TRP A 180 -21.33 -0.01 8.09
C TRP A 180 -22.46 -0.48 9.02
N GLU A 181 -22.20 -0.59 10.32
CA GLU A 181 -23.18 -1.07 11.31
C GLU A 181 -24.38 -0.12 11.48
N ASP A 182 -24.11 1.18 11.51
CA ASP A 182 -25.12 2.23 11.75
C ASP A 182 -25.49 3.04 10.49
N VAL A 183 -25.01 2.60 9.32
CA VAL A 183 -25.26 3.30 8.05
C VAL A 183 -26.70 3.06 7.59
N THR A 184 -27.44 4.16 7.41
CA THR A 184 -28.85 4.14 7.00
C THR A 184 -29.06 4.82 5.65
N GLY A 185 -30.25 4.71 5.07
CA GLY A 185 -30.57 5.36 3.79
C GLY A 185 -29.71 4.80 2.66
N VAL A 186 -29.79 3.49 2.48
CA VAL A 186 -28.92 2.74 1.57
C VAL A 186 -29.58 2.59 0.21
N CYS A 187 -28.84 2.75 -0.87
CA CYS A 187 -29.28 2.38 -2.23
C CYS A 187 -28.12 1.77 -3.02
N VAL A 188 -28.43 0.96 -4.03
CA VAL A 188 -27.44 0.33 -4.89
C VAL A 188 -27.49 0.94 -6.28
N VAL A 189 -26.34 1.42 -6.75
CA VAL A 189 -26.11 1.92 -8.10
C VAL A 189 -25.31 0.88 -8.88
N VAL A 190 -25.81 0.52 -10.06
CA VAL A 190 -25.15 -0.43 -10.97
C VAL A 190 -24.85 0.30 -12.26
N GLY A 191 -23.63 0.14 -12.78
CA GLY A 191 -23.31 0.57 -14.13
C GLY A 191 -22.20 -0.27 -14.73
N ASP A 192 -21.85 0.03 -15.97
CA ASP A 192 -20.74 -0.65 -16.63
C ASP A 192 -19.40 -0.24 -16.01
N LEU A 193 -18.46 -1.17 -15.95
CA LEU A 193 -17.09 -0.87 -15.55
C LEU A 193 -16.40 -0.12 -16.72
N PRO A 194 -15.71 1.00 -16.48
CA PRO A 194 -14.93 1.67 -17.52
C PRO A 194 -13.88 0.75 -18.15
N GLU A 195 -13.61 0.94 -19.44
CA GLU A 195 -12.50 0.26 -20.12
C GLU A 195 -11.15 0.75 -19.53
N GLY A 196 -10.26 -0.18 -19.20
CA GLY A 196 -8.94 0.12 -18.62
C GLY A 196 -8.69 -0.57 -17.28
N GLU A 197 -7.88 0.06 -16.43
CA GLU A 197 -7.51 -0.50 -15.13
C GLU A 197 -8.65 -0.35 -14.12
N SER A 198 -9.35 -1.47 -13.86
CA SER A 198 -10.53 -1.52 -12.99
C SER A 198 -10.29 -0.91 -11.60
N GLY A 199 -9.11 -1.12 -11.00
CA GLY A 199 -8.78 -0.60 -9.67
C GLY A 199 -8.82 0.92 -9.57
N ALA A 200 -8.34 1.62 -10.60
CA ALA A 200 -8.34 3.08 -10.65
C ALA A 200 -9.78 3.63 -10.74
N ALA A 201 -10.64 2.99 -11.54
CA ALA A 201 -12.05 3.37 -11.67
C ALA A 201 -12.82 3.21 -10.34
N LEU A 202 -12.64 2.08 -9.64
CA LEU A 202 -13.30 1.85 -8.35
C LEU A 202 -12.82 2.85 -7.29
N THR A 203 -11.53 3.19 -7.29
CA THR A 203 -10.96 4.20 -6.38
C THR A 203 -11.54 5.58 -6.66
N ALA A 204 -11.61 6.00 -7.93
CA ALA A 204 -12.18 7.29 -8.31
C ALA A 204 -13.67 7.42 -7.93
N LEU A 205 -14.44 6.34 -8.09
CA LEU A 205 -15.85 6.30 -7.67
C LEU A 205 -15.98 6.43 -6.15
N ARG A 206 -15.12 5.74 -5.37
CA ARG A 206 -15.09 5.84 -3.89
C ARG A 206 -14.79 7.25 -3.44
N ASP A 207 -13.77 7.88 -4.02
CA ASP A 207 -13.42 9.25 -3.69
C ASP A 207 -14.52 10.24 -4.12
N GLY A 208 -15.22 9.94 -5.21
CA GLY A 208 -16.45 10.63 -5.62
C GLY A 208 -17.52 10.61 -4.54
N ALA A 209 -17.87 9.42 -4.05
CA ALA A 209 -18.89 9.26 -3.00
C ALA A 209 -18.48 9.96 -1.70
N ARG A 210 -17.21 9.85 -1.29
CA ARG A 210 -16.67 10.57 -0.13
C ARG A 210 -16.78 12.09 -0.26
N ARG A 211 -16.51 12.66 -1.45
CA ARG A 211 -16.70 14.10 -1.69
C ARG A 211 -18.16 14.55 -1.57
N LEU A 212 -19.11 13.64 -1.81
CA LEU A 212 -20.54 13.89 -1.60
C LEU A 212 -20.97 13.68 -0.14
N GLY A 213 -20.05 13.28 0.75
CA GLY A 213 -20.37 12.95 2.14
C GLY A 213 -21.16 11.65 2.29
N ARG A 214 -21.00 10.70 1.34
CA ARG A 214 -21.68 9.41 1.36
C ARG A 214 -20.70 8.29 1.70
N ASP A 215 -21.19 7.32 2.47
CA ASP A 215 -20.52 6.04 2.62
C ASP A 215 -20.68 5.23 1.33
N ALA A 216 -19.65 4.49 0.93
CA ALA A 216 -19.71 3.67 -0.27
C ALA A 216 -18.99 2.32 -0.10
N LEU A 217 -19.65 1.25 -0.53
CA LEU A 217 -19.07 -0.07 -0.78
C LEU A 217 -19.16 -0.39 -2.27
N ILE A 218 -18.05 -0.74 -2.89
CA ILE A 218 -17.89 -0.80 -4.34
C ILE A 218 -17.17 -2.09 -4.71
N ALA A 219 -17.75 -2.81 -5.66
CA ALA A 219 -17.12 -4.00 -6.22
C ALA A 219 -17.33 -4.08 -7.73
N ALA A 220 -16.37 -4.69 -8.42
CA ALA A 220 -16.57 -5.14 -9.78
C ALA A 220 -17.35 -6.48 -9.78
N LEU A 221 -18.33 -6.60 -10.67
CA LEU A 221 -19.11 -7.80 -10.91
C LEU A 221 -19.09 -8.11 -12.42
N GLY A 222 -18.11 -8.90 -12.85
CA GLY A 222 -17.85 -9.12 -14.28
C GLY A 222 -17.49 -7.81 -14.98
N SER A 223 -18.27 -7.42 -15.99
CA SER A 223 -18.12 -6.13 -16.70
C SER A 223 -18.89 -4.98 -16.06
N ARG A 224 -19.48 -5.17 -14.88
CA ARG A 224 -20.24 -4.15 -14.15
C ARG A 224 -19.48 -3.68 -12.91
N VAL A 225 -19.81 -2.48 -12.44
CA VAL A 225 -19.51 -2.01 -11.09
C VAL A 225 -20.82 -1.92 -10.31
N VAL A 226 -20.79 -2.40 -9.08
CA VAL A 226 -21.88 -2.30 -8.11
C VAL A 226 -21.40 -1.39 -7.00
N CYS A 227 -22.13 -0.31 -6.74
CA CYS A 227 -21.84 0.67 -5.70
C CYS A 227 -23.03 0.76 -4.75
N VAL A 228 -22.83 0.31 -3.52
CA VAL A 228 -23.78 0.47 -2.42
C VAL A 228 -23.47 1.80 -1.75
N LEU A 229 -24.39 2.76 -1.84
CA LEU A 229 -24.28 4.07 -1.21
C LEU A 229 -25.04 4.08 0.11
N GLY A 230 -24.46 4.71 1.12
CA GLY A 230 -25.03 4.92 2.45
C GLY A 230 -25.20 6.40 2.76
N GLY A 231 -26.16 6.72 3.63
CA GLY A 231 -26.52 8.08 3.98
C GLY A 231 -27.13 8.86 2.80
N SER A 232 -27.73 8.18 1.83
CA SER A 232 -28.35 8.81 0.65
C SER A 232 -29.82 9.10 0.91
N ASP A 233 -30.24 10.34 0.65
CA ASP A 233 -31.66 10.74 0.67
C ASP A 233 -32.29 10.63 -0.72
N ASP A 234 -31.52 10.98 -1.75
CA ASP A 234 -31.86 10.84 -3.16
C ASP A 234 -30.73 10.12 -3.90
N GLY A 235 -30.89 8.81 -4.06
CA GLY A 235 -29.90 7.97 -4.75
C GLY A 235 -29.75 8.32 -6.24
N LEU A 236 -30.76 8.89 -6.87
CA LEU A 236 -30.72 9.27 -8.28
C LEU A 236 -29.88 10.53 -8.46
N GLU A 237 -30.03 11.52 -7.57
CA GLU A 237 -29.19 12.71 -7.55
C GLU A 237 -27.72 12.37 -7.27
N ASP A 238 -27.46 11.55 -6.24
CA ASP A 238 -26.11 11.11 -5.88
C ASP A 238 -25.47 10.34 -7.05
N ALA A 239 -26.19 9.39 -7.66
CA ALA A 239 -25.72 8.67 -8.85
C ALA A 239 -25.46 9.60 -10.04
N GLY A 240 -26.24 10.67 -10.22
CA GLY A 240 -26.03 11.68 -11.25
C GLY A 240 -24.67 12.36 -11.12
N ARG A 241 -24.26 12.68 -9.89
CA ARG A 241 -22.94 13.27 -9.59
C ARG A 241 -21.80 12.27 -9.74
N LEU A 242 -22.08 10.96 -9.63
CA LEU A 242 -21.10 9.88 -9.76
C LEU A 242 -21.02 9.27 -11.17
N THR A 243 -21.95 9.63 -12.06
CA THR A 243 -22.12 9.03 -13.40
C THR A 243 -20.86 9.08 -14.28
N ALA A 244 -19.99 10.07 -14.07
CA ALA A 244 -18.72 10.20 -14.79
C ALA A 244 -17.69 9.10 -14.47
N TYR A 245 -17.84 8.40 -13.34
CA TYR A 245 -16.94 7.32 -12.92
C TYR A 245 -17.37 5.93 -13.44
N PHE A 246 -18.56 5.84 -14.03
CA PHE A 246 -19.07 4.62 -14.65
C PHE A 246 -18.72 4.57 -16.15
N GLY A 247 -18.67 3.36 -16.71
CA GLY A 247 -18.52 3.11 -18.13
C GLY A 247 -19.67 3.68 -18.97
N ARG A 248 -19.52 3.64 -20.29
CA ARG A 248 -20.42 4.31 -21.25
C ARG A 248 -21.86 3.78 -21.28
N GLY A 249 -22.13 2.63 -20.64
CA GLY A 249 -23.46 2.05 -20.57
C GLY A 249 -24.42 2.69 -19.56
N PRO A 250 -25.55 2.02 -19.29
CA PRO A 250 -26.57 2.52 -18.39
C PRO A 250 -26.02 2.61 -16.95
N VAL A 251 -26.54 3.56 -16.19
CA VAL A 251 -26.34 3.67 -14.74
C VAL A 251 -27.72 3.59 -14.11
N VAL A 252 -27.97 2.53 -13.35
CA VAL A 252 -29.29 2.22 -12.79
C VAL A 252 -29.23 2.26 -11.28
N VAL A 253 -30.20 2.94 -10.67
CA VAL A 253 -30.31 3.11 -9.22
C VAL A 253 -31.47 2.28 -8.69
N GLY A 254 -31.19 1.39 -7.75
CA GLY A 254 -32.20 0.61 -7.05
C GLY A 254 -32.96 1.45 -6.00
N PRO A 255 -34.11 0.95 -5.52
CA PRO A 255 -34.89 1.64 -4.51
C PRO A 255 -34.10 1.82 -3.21
N ARG A 256 -34.33 2.95 -2.52
CA ARG A 256 -33.78 3.20 -1.20
C ARG A 256 -34.32 2.20 -0.17
N VAL A 257 -33.43 1.70 0.67
CA VAL A 257 -33.71 0.74 1.74
C VAL A 257 -33.15 1.27 3.07
N PRO A 258 -33.66 0.80 4.22
CA PRO A 258 -33.29 1.40 5.52
C PRO A 258 -31.84 1.17 5.92
N HIS A 259 -31.23 0.02 5.58
CA HIS A 259 -29.90 -0.39 6.02
C HIS A 259 -29.27 -1.41 5.05
N LEU A 260 -27.99 -1.72 5.25
CA LEU A 260 -27.21 -2.63 4.39
C LEU A 260 -27.84 -4.02 4.22
N PHE A 261 -28.36 -4.63 5.29
CA PHE A 261 -28.99 -5.97 5.19
C PHE A 261 -30.27 -6.00 4.35
N ALA A 262 -30.89 -4.85 4.07
CA ALA A 262 -32.02 -4.74 3.15
C ALA A 262 -31.57 -4.44 1.70
N ALA A 263 -30.27 -4.16 1.47
CA ALA A 263 -29.73 -3.73 0.19
C ALA A 263 -29.83 -4.80 -0.90
N GLY A 264 -30.04 -6.07 -0.56
CA GLY A 264 -30.29 -7.12 -1.55
C GLY A 264 -31.50 -6.83 -2.45
N ARG A 265 -32.56 -6.20 -1.91
CA ARG A 265 -33.71 -5.74 -2.73
C ARG A 265 -33.28 -4.66 -3.72
N SER A 266 -32.52 -3.67 -3.25
CA SER A 266 -32.02 -2.60 -4.08
C SER A 266 -31.06 -3.11 -5.15
N ALA A 267 -30.16 -4.03 -4.80
CA ALA A 267 -29.20 -4.62 -5.71
C ALA A 267 -29.89 -5.42 -6.83
N ARG A 268 -30.87 -6.26 -6.49
CA ARG A 268 -31.64 -7.03 -7.47
C ARG A 268 -32.34 -6.13 -8.48
N ALA A 269 -33.03 -5.10 -8.00
CA ALA A 269 -33.72 -4.15 -8.86
C ALA A 269 -32.76 -3.38 -9.78
N ALA A 270 -31.62 -2.92 -9.25
CA ALA A 270 -30.63 -2.20 -10.04
C ALA A 270 -29.94 -3.10 -11.09
N LEU A 271 -29.61 -4.35 -10.73
CA LEU A 271 -29.00 -5.32 -11.65
C LEU A 271 -29.98 -5.70 -12.77
N SER A 272 -31.22 -6.06 -12.42
CA SER A 272 -32.27 -6.37 -13.38
C SER A 272 -32.59 -5.17 -14.27
N GLY A 273 -32.65 -3.97 -13.67
CA GLY A 273 -32.79 -2.73 -14.42
C GLY A 273 -31.63 -2.47 -15.37
N ALA A 274 -30.38 -2.77 -15.00
CA ALA A 274 -29.24 -2.63 -15.91
C ALA A 274 -29.31 -3.59 -17.12
N ASP A 275 -29.86 -4.80 -16.93
CA ASP A 275 -30.17 -5.74 -18.01
C ASP A 275 -31.30 -5.21 -18.91
N ALA A 276 -32.37 -4.71 -18.29
CA ALA A 276 -33.59 -4.23 -18.94
C ALA A 276 -33.42 -2.89 -19.69
N CYS A 277 -32.59 -1.98 -19.16
CA CYS A 277 -32.43 -0.61 -19.65
C CYS A 277 -31.99 -0.55 -21.12
N ARG A 278 -31.33 -1.60 -21.62
CA ARG A 278 -30.92 -1.71 -23.03
C ARG A 278 -32.10 -1.70 -24.00
N ALA A 279 -33.31 -2.07 -23.55
CA ALA A 279 -34.54 -1.99 -24.34
C ALA A 279 -35.10 -0.57 -24.45
N TRP A 280 -34.73 0.36 -23.54
CA TRP A 280 -35.16 1.75 -23.56
C TRP A 280 -34.03 2.68 -24.01
N VAL A 281 -33.94 2.91 -25.33
CA VAL A 281 -32.87 3.70 -25.97
C VAL A 281 -32.77 5.14 -25.44
N ARG A 282 -33.87 5.73 -24.97
CA ARG A 282 -33.93 7.11 -24.45
C ARG A 282 -33.97 7.19 -22.92
N ALA A 283 -33.63 6.11 -22.22
CA ALA A 283 -33.57 6.11 -20.77
C ALA A 283 -32.61 7.21 -20.26
N PRO A 284 -32.97 7.93 -19.17
CA PRO A 284 -32.05 8.87 -18.55
C PRO A 284 -30.81 8.16 -18.00
N ARG A 285 -29.71 8.90 -17.81
CA ARG A 285 -28.48 8.39 -17.21
C ARG A 285 -28.09 9.32 -16.06
N PRO A 286 -28.32 8.93 -14.79
CA PRO A 286 -28.84 7.65 -14.32
C PRO A 286 -30.37 7.49 -14.49
N VAL A 287 -30.86 6.25 -14.36
CA VAL A 287 -32.30 5.90 -14.35
C VAL A 287 -32.66 5.12 -13.08
N ALA A 288 -33.84 5.35 -12.52
CA ALA A 288 -34.34 4.56 -11.40
C ALA A 288 -34.83 3.19 -11.89
N ALA A 289 -34.53 2.13 -11.14
CA ALA A 289 -34.96 0.77 -11.49
C ALA A 289 -36.49 0.65 -11.55
N ASP A 290 -37.21 1.47 -10.80
CA ASP A 290 -38.69 1.51 -10.79
C ASP A 290 -39.29 2.16 -12.04
N GLU A 291 -38.50 2.88 -12.85
CA GLU A 291 -38.93 3.35 -14.17
C GLU A 291 -38.80 2.27 -15.26
N LEU A 292 -38.14 1.14 -14.95
CA LEU A 292 -37.88 0.04 -15.87
C LEU A 292 -38.77 -1.18 -15.59
N LEU A 293 -39.87 -1.02 -14.83
CA LEU A 293 -40.75 -2.12 -14.45
C LEU A 293 -41.28 -2.92 -15.67
N PRO A 294 -41.74 -2.30 -16.76
CA PRO A 294 -42.20 -3.04 -17.94
C PRO A 294 -41.11 -3.90 -18.57
N GLU A 295 -39.93 -3.33 -18.79
CA GLU A 295 -38.79 -4.00 -19.41
C GLU A 295 -38.24 -5.13 -18.50
N ARG A 296 -38.20 -4.89 -17.18
CA ARG A 296 -37.81 -5.88 -16.17
C ARG A 296 -38.78 -7.05 -16.11
N ALA A 297 -40.09 -6.79 -16.19
CA ALA A 297 -41.11 -7.84 -16.26
C ALA A 297 -40.99 -8.68 -17.54
N LEU A 298 -40.69 -8.05 -18.68
CA LEU A 298 -40.44 -8.77 -19.95
C LEU A 298 -39.20 -9.67 -19.89
N LEU A 299 -38.20 -9.31 -19.08
CA LEU A 299 -37.03 -10.15 -18.81
C LEU A 299 -37.28 -11.26 -17.79
N GLY A 300 -38.52 -11.40 -17.30
CA GLY A 300 -38.92 -12.47 -16.39
C GLY A 300 -38.64 -12.18 -14.92
N GLU A 301 -38.45 -10.90 -14.54
CA GLU A 301 -38.42 -10.55 -13.13
C GLU A 301 -39.79 -10.77 -12.48
N VAL A 302 -39.78 -11.57 -11.42
CA VAL A 302 -40.96 -11.88 -10.61
C VAL A 302 -40.98 -10.95 -9.39
N PRO A 303 -42.16 -10.44 -8.95
CA PRO A 303 -42.28 -9.56 -7.79
C PRO A 303 -41.63 -10.07 -6.49
#